data_AF-A0A1X0NZX7-F1
#
_entry.id   AF-A0A1X0NZX7-F1
#
_cell.length_a   1.000
_cell.length_b   1.000
_cell.length_c   1.000
_cell.angle_alpha   90.00
_cell.angle_beta   90.00
_cell.angle_gamma   90.00
#
_symmetry.space_group_name_H-M   'P 1'
#
loop_
_entity.id
_entity.type
_entity.pdbx_description
1 polymer ?
#
loop_
_entity_poly.entity_id
_entity_poly.type
_entity_poly.pdbx_seq_one_letter_code
_entity_poly.pdbx_strand_id
1 'polypeptide(L)'
;MTWRKWMYRAPLQMHLLLAYTAVLSLLLLQPVVAEVKGKTYSRLVAFADLHGDVYNCRLLLRAANITDAHDRWIAGNSTVVQLGDIADRGRHSHEIYDLFASLETQAAEAGGEFIFLVGNHELMNLLGDYAYVHEDMIKVFGGKTEYSVAFSPKGAYGSYIMQHQVVLVRGGVVFAHGGITPVYAAKGVDGINAEFHNGFNCQRQRESAAAGDGGSHACHPFSNAESPVWSRQLIYEGQQGNCGLLTESLRLLSAAERAAGRPPVHAMVVGHTIQAGGAIALLCGGRLVAADVGLSRYAWAGGGHAAFVEFPPPQRRPVPHYPYGVGVRPAAAVPLTQAIQPPRRTHTQQQALKEQHQDGEIPQPQPEPEQEKQEEEIEEPHEQKAPIVMGASSSSFVGRSVETPHIRLVDYVFLFVLLALVGSLFVLKKWRSLLRDFRVNLKET
;
A
#
# COMPACT_ATOMS: atom_id res chain seq x y z
N MET A 1 -40.77 -34.59 -62.37
CA MET A 1 -39.98 -33.40 -62.78
C MET A 1 -39.39 -32.74 -61.54
N THR A 2 -38.09 -32.49 -61.58
CA THR A 2 -37.13 -32.40 -60.46
C THR A 2 -37.27 -31.18 -59.53
N TRP A 3 -37.00 -31.39 -58.23
CA TRP A 3 -36.90 -30.44 -57.10
C TRP A 3 -36.00 -29.20 -57.30
N ARG A 4 -35.28 -29.11 -58.43
CA ARG A 4 -34.32 -28.04 -58.74
C ARG A 4 -34.94 -26.68 -59.09
N LYS A 5 -36.25 -26.55 -59.28
CA LYS A 5 -36.89 -25.27 -59.69
C LYS A 5 -37.50 -24.44 -58.56
N TRP A 6 -37.50 -24.93 -57.31
CA TRP A 6 -38.10 -24.21 -56.18
C TRP A 6 -37.10 -23.32 -55.41
N MET A 7 -35.79 -23.50 -55.57
CA MET A 7 -34.77 -22.72 -54.85
C MET A 7 -34.47 -21.33 -55.44
N TYR A 8 -35.00 -20.96 -56.62
CA TYR A 8 -34.62 -19.73 -57.32
C TYR A 8 -35.71 -18.65 -57.39
N ARG A 9 -36.74 -18.73 -56.53
CA ARG A 9 -37.79 -17.69 -56.44
C ARG A 9 -38.13 -17.32 -55.00
N ALA A 10 -37.14 -17.26 -54.11
CA ALA A 10 -37.28 -16.33 -53.00
C ALA A 10 -37.18 -14.92 -53.63
N PRO A 11 -38.23 -14.07 -53.55
CA PRO A 11 -38.15 -12.73 -54.11
C PRO A 11 -36.98 -12.00 -53.47
N LEU A 12 -36.26 -11.16 -54.22
CA LEU A 12 -35.12 -10.36 -53.74
C LEU A 12 -35.42 -9.67 -52.38
N GLN A 13 -36.68 -9.30 -52.16
CA GLN A 13 -37.23 -8.76 -50.92
C GLN A 13 -37.04 -9.68 -49.70
N MET A 14 -37.14 -11.00 -49.85
CA MET A 14 -36.99 -11.97 -48.76
C MET A 14 -35.52 -12.15 -48.34
N HIS A 15 -34.60 -12.09 -49.30
CA HIS A 15 -33.16 -12.08 -49.00
C HIS A 15 -32.71 -10.74 -48.39
N LEU A 16 -33.26 -9.62 -48.85
CA LEU A 16 -33.02 -8.32 -48.23
C LEU A 16 -33.59 -8.25 -46.81
N LEU A 17 -34.77 -8.82 -46.56
CA LEU A 17 -35.36 -8.87 -45.21
C LEU A 17 -34.52 -9.75 -44.27
N LEU A 18 -34.07 -10.92 -44.72
CA LEU A 18 -33.19 -11.79 -43.93
C LEU A 18 -31.85 -11.12 -43.65
N ALA A 19 -31.24 -10.49 -44.65
CA ALA A 19 -30.00 -9.71 -44.47
C ALA A 19 -30.21 -8.53 -43.50
N TYR A 20 -31.32 -7.81 -43.63
CA TYR A 20 -31.66 -6.71 -42.73
C TYR A 20 -31.89 -7.19 -41.31
N THR A 21 -32.59 -8.32 -41.10
CA THR A 21 -32.75 -8.92 -39.77
C THR A 21 -31.46 -9.46 -39.20
N ALA A 22 -30.56 -10.03 -40.02
CA ALA A 22 -29.26 -10.50 -39.56
C ALA A 22 -28.35 -9.33 -39.16
N VAL A 23 -28.34 -8.23 -39.92
CA VAL A 23 -27.62 -7.00 -39.59
C VAL A 23 -28.21 -6.33 -38.35
N LEU A 24 -29.54 -6.25 -38.23
CA LEU A 24 -30.19 -5.75 -37.00
C LEU A 24 -29.86 -6.64 -35.80
N SER A 25 -29.83 -7.95 -35.98
CA SER A 25 -29.47 -8.90 -34.92
C SER A 25 -28.00 -8.76 -34.51
N LEU A 26 -27.08 -8.53 -35.47
CA LEU A 26 -25.66 -8.24 -35.20
C LEU A 26 -25.43 -6.86 -34.57
N LEU A 27 -26.29 -5.89 -34.87
CA LEU A 27 -26.28 -4.56 -34.23
C LEU A 27 -26.91 -4.60 -32.83
N LEU A 28 -27.85 -5.50 -32.57
CA LEU A 28 -28.44 -5.74 -31.24
C LEU A 28 -27.62 -6.72 -30.38
N LEU A 29 -26.73 -7.51 -30.99
CA LEU A 29 -25.72 -8.37 -30.34
C LEU A 29 -24.40 -7.64 -30.07
N GLN A 30 -24.31 -6.33 -30.34
CA GLN A 30 -23.23 -5.55 -29.76
C GLN A 30 -23.32 -5.74 -28.26
N PRO A 31 -22.27 -6.23 -27.56
CA PRO A 31 -22.27 -6.19 -26.13
C PRO A 31 -22.44 -4.72 -25.79
N VAL A 32 -23.58 -4.35 -25.23
CA VAL A 32 -23.67 -3.16 -24.40
C VAL A 32 -22.78 -3.49 -23.23
N VAL A 33 -21.48 -3.27 -23.40
CA VAL A 33 -20.58 -3.00 -22.30
C VAL A 33 -21.13 -1.69 -21.75
N ALA A 34 -22.14 -1.80 -20.91
CA ALA A 34 -22.48 -0.74 -20.00
C ALA A 34 -21.19 -0.55 -19.22
N GLU A 35 -20.45 0.50 -19.57
CA GLU A 35 -19.43 1.04 -18.71
C GLU A 35 -20.19 1.40 -17.45
N VAL A 36 -20.18 0.48 -16.47
CA VAL A 36 -20.62 0.80 -15.12
C VAL A 36 -19.57 1.79 -14.64
N LYS A 37 -19.75 3.06 -14.97
CA LYS A 37 -19.16 4.19 -14.27
C LYS A 37 -19.81 4.21 -12.89
N GLY A 38 -19.56 3.17 -12.10
CA GLY A 38 -19.57 3.30 -10.66
C GLY A 38 -18.66 4.48 -10.37
N LYS A 39 -19.09 5.40 -9.50
CA LYS A 39 -18.25 6.52 -9.09
C LYS A 39 -16.89 5.95 -8.65
N THR A 40 -15.89 6.04 -9.52
CA THR A 40 -14.52 5.63 -9.22
C THR A 40 -13.97 6.73 -8.33
N TYR A 41 -14.14 6.55 -7.03
CA TYR A 41 -13.52 7.42 -6.06
C TYR A 41 -12.03 7.08 -5.97
N SER A 42 -11.19 8.09 -5.77
CA SER A 42 -9.76 7.87 -5.52
C SER A 42 -9.62 7.11 -4.19
N ARG A 43 -9.19 5.84 -4.30
CA ARG A 43 -8.97 4.96 -3.15
C ARG A 43 -7.73 5.45 -2.42
N LEU A 44 -7.74 5.32 -1.10
CA LEU A 44 -6.55 5.48 -0.26
C LEU A 44 -6.31 4.13 0.40
N VAL A 45 -5.24 3.45 -0.01
CA VAL A 45 -4.93 2.09 0.40
C VAL A 45 -3.57 2.08 1.09
N ALA A 46 -3.43 1.34 2.18
CA ALA A 46 -2.14 1.14 2.84
C ALA A 46 -1.87 -0.32 3.20
N PHE A 47 -0.61 -0.71 3.13
CA PHE A 47 -0.12 -2.02 3.56
C PHE A 47 1.30 -1.94 4.12
N ALA A 48 1.65 -2.91 4.94
CA ALA A 48 2.82 -2.83 5.81
C ALA A 48 4.00 -3.69 5.30
N ASP A 49 4.79 -4.15 6.25
CA ASP A 49 6.15 -4.68 6.16
C ASP A 49 6.28 -5.90 5.22
N LEU A 50 7.27 -5.86 4.32
CA LEU A 50 7.46 -6.84 3.26
C LEU A 50 8.68 -7.74 3.45
N HIS A 51 9.75 -7.21 4.05
CA HIS A 51 10.99 -7.94 4.36
C HIS A 51 11.40 -8.93 3.27
N GLY A 52 11.64 -8.42 2.06
CA GLY A 52 12.13 -9.20 0.92
C GLY A 52 11.19 -10.30 0.37
N ASP A 53 9.92 -10.36 0.79
CA ASP A 53 8.93 -11.31 0.28
C ASP A 53 8.20 -10.80 -0.97
N VAL A 54 8.90 -10.77 -2.11
CA VAL A 54 8.36 -10.27 -3.39
C VAL A 54 7.12 -11.06 -3.85
N TYR A 55 7.00 -12.32 -3.46
CA TYR A 55 5.85 -13.15 -3.82
C TYR A 55 4.58 -12.71 -3.08
N ASN A 56 4.65 -12.57 -1.76
CA ASN A 56 3.51 -12.06 -0.99
C ASN A 56 3.21 -10.60 -1.34
N CYS A 57 4.23 -9.79 -1.67
CA CYS A 57 4.05 -8.46 -2.24
C CYS A 57 3.15 -8.50 -3.48
N ARG A 58 3.52 -9.27 -4.51
CA ARG A 58 2.73 -9.40 -5.75
C ARG A 58 1.33 -9.94 -5.52
N LEU A 59 1.19 -10.95 -4.64
CA LEU A 59 -0.13 -11.48 -4.29
C LEU A 59 -1.03 -10.41 -3.66
N LEU A 60 -0.49 -9.61 -2.72
CA LEU A 60 -1.23 -8.56 -2.07
C LEU A 60 -1.61 -7.44 -3.04
N LEU A 61 -0.66 -6.97 -3.86
CA LEU A 61 -0.91 -5.91 -4.84
C LEU A 61 -2.01 -6.29 -5.84
N ARG A 62 -2.00 -7.53 -6.33
CA ARG A 62 -3.05 -8.05 -7.23
C ARG A 62 -4.39 -8.16 -6.52
N ALA A 63 -4.40 -8.72 -5.31
CA ALA A 63 -5.62 -8.85 -4.52
C ALA A 63 -6.24 -7.50 -4.12
N ALA A 64 -5.43 -6.46 -3.96
CA ALA A 64 -5.87 -5.11 -3.68
C ALA A 64 -6.27 -4.32 -4.94
N ASN A 65 -6.23 -4.93 -6.13
CA ASN A 65 -6.42 -4.27 -7.44
C ASN A 65 -5.48 -3.06 -7.64
N ILE A 66 -4.22 -3.20 -7.20
CA ILE A 66 -3.16 -2.20 -7.42
C ILE A 66 -2.42 -2.51 -8.72
N THR A 67 -2.10 -3.80 -8.93
CA THR A 67 -1.38 -4.28 -10.12
C THR A 67 -2.12 -5.40 -10.84
N ASP A 68 -1.87 -5.53 -12.15
CA ASP A 68 -2.26 -6.70 -12.92
C ASP A 68 -1.26 -7.87 -12.76
N ALA A 69 -1.46 -8.95 -13.54
CA ALA A 69 -0.60 -10.14 -13.51
C ALA A 69 0.85 -9.88 -14.00
N HIS A 70 1.09 -8.77 -14.70
CA HIS A 70 2.39 -8.37 -15.24
C HIS A 70 3.01 -7.21 -14.43
N ASP A 71 2.53 -7.01 -13.20
CA ASP A 71 2.99 -5.96 -12.29
C ASP A 71 2.77 -4.53 -12.83
N ARG A 72 1.78 -4.33 -13.72
CA ARG A 72 1.41 -3.01 -14.23
C ARG A 72 0.35 -2.35 -13.36
N TRP A 73 0.45 -1.04 -13.15
CA TRP A 73 -0.50 -0.25 -12.38
C TRP A 73 -1.90 -0.29 -13.01
N ILE A 74 -2.90 -0.64 -12.20
CA ILE A 74 -4.32 -0.64 -12.58
C ILE A 74 -5.22 0.10 -11.56
N ALA A 75 -4.62 0.77 -10.58
CA ALA A 75 -5.37 1.42 -9.50
C ALA A 75 -5.94 2.81 -9.89
N GLY A 76 -5.80 3.23 -11.15
CA GLY A 76 -6.30 4.52 -11.66
C GLY A 76 -5.71 5.69 -10.88
N ASN A 77 -6.56 6.60 -10.41
CA ASN A 77 -6.18 7.78 -9.61
C ASN A 77 -6.09 7.51 -8.09
N SER A 78 -5.87 6.27 -7.69
CA SER A 78 -5.77 5.89 -6.27
C SER A 78 -4.42 6.31 -5.68
N THR A 79 -4.42 6.59 -4.38
CA THR A 79 -3.21 6.71 -3.56
C THR A 79 -2.96 5.40 -2.83
N VAL A 80 -1.76 4.85 -2.97
CA VAL A 80 -1.30 3.62 -2.31
C VAL A 80 -0.08 3.95 -1.47
N VAL A 81 -0.09 3.56 -0.19
CA VAL A 81 0.99 3.82 0.76
C VAL A 81 1.56 2.51 1.30
N GLN A 82 2.83 2.23 1.04
CA GLN A 82 3.56 1.16 1.69
C GLN A 82 4.33 1.72 2.90
N LEU A 83 4.19 1.07 4.07
CA LEU A 83 4.60 1.63 5.37
C LEU A 83 6.06 1.35 5.78
N GLY A 84 6.96 1.01 4.86
CA GLY A 84 8.37 0.70 5.15
C GLY A 84 8.67 -0.78 5.38
N ASP A 85 9.94 -1.07 5.65
CA ASP A 85 10.50 -2.41 5.85
C ASP A 85 10.35 -3.31 4.62
N ILE A 86 10.93 -2.87 3.51
CA ILE A 86 11.19 -3.71 2.33
C ILE A 86 12.48 -4.50 2.51
N ALA A 87 13.49 -3.87 3.11
CA ALA A 87 14.80 -4.47 3.36
C ALA A 87 14.74 -5.64 4.37
N ASP A 88 15.81 -6.44 4.32
CA ASP A 88 16.14 -7.48 5.28
C ASP A 88 15.21 -8.69 5.35
N ARG A 89 15.72 -9.73 6.04
CA ARG A 89 15.17 -11.06 6.32
C ARG A 89 14.88 -11.91 5.09
N GLY A 90 14.09 -11.41 4.15
CA GLY A 90 13.86 -12.05 2.87
C GLY A 90 14.98 -11.80 1.87
N ARG A 91 14.87 -12.47 0.73
CA ARG A 91 15.97 -12.60 -0.24
C ARG A 91 15.77 -11.84 -1.55
N HIS A 92 14.71 -11.04 -1.66
CA HIS A 92 14.36 -10.32 -2.90
C HIS A 92 14.00 -8.85 -2.66
N SER A 93 14.57 -8.21 -1.64
CA SER A 93 14.25 -6.81 -1.33
C SER A 93 14.53 -5.87 -2.52
N HIS A 94 15.59 -6.12 -3.29
CA HIS A 94 15.91 -5.35 -4.50
C HIS A 94 14.86 -5.46 -5.59
N GLU A 95 14.23 -6.63 -5.78
CA GLU A 95 13.14 -6.78 -6.75
C GLU A 95 11.89 -5.98 -6.36
N ILE A 96 11.64 -5.85 -5.05
CA ILE A 96 10.53 -5.03 -4.54
C ILE A 96 10.83 -3.55 -4.78
N TYR A 97 12.06 -3.09 -4.50
CA TYR A 97 12.46 -1.72 -4.82
C TYR A 97 12.35 -1.41 -6.32
N ASP A 98 12.79 -2.32 -7.19
CA ASP A 98 12.65 -2.14 -8.65
C ASP A 98 11.19 -2.07 -9.07
N LEU A 99 10.33 -2.92 -8.50
CA LEU A 99 8.89 -2.90 -8.73
C LEU A 99 8.28 -1.58 -8.27
N PHE A 100 8.62 -1.09 -7.07
CA PHE A 100 7.99 0.10 -6.49
C PHE A 100 8.35 1.38 -7.23
N ALA A 101 9.60 1.56 -7.67
CA ALA A 101 9.93 2.68 -8.55
C ALA A 101 9.17 2.64 -9.87
N SER A 102 8.97 1.44 -10.43
CA SER A 102 8.15 1.31 -11.64
C SER A 102 6.68 1.68 -11.36
N LEU A 103 6.14 1.28 -10.22
CA LEU A 103 4.76 1.62 -9.82
C LEU A 103 4.59 3.10 -9.50
N GLU A 104 5.59 3.78 -8.92
CA GLU A 104 5.59 5.23 -8.72
C GLU A 104 5.42 5.97 -10.04
N THR A 105 6.20 5.61 -11.06
CA THR A 105 6.10 6.21 -12.40
C THR A 105 4.74 5.93 -13.03
N GLN A 106 4.32 4.66 -13.05
CA GLN A 106 3.05 4.26 -13.66
C GLN A 106 1.82 4.86 -12.95
N ALA A 107 1.87 4.99 -11.62
CA ALA A 107 0.81 5.63 -10.85
C ALA A 107 0.68 7.10 -11.21
N ALA A 108 1.81 7.84 -11.25
CA ALA A 108 1.83 9.24 -11.64
C ALA A 108 1.27 9.46 -13.06
N GLU A 109 1.67 8.63 -14.02
CA GLU A 109 1.16 8.66 -15.41
C GLU A 109 -0.36 8.40 -15.48
N ALA A 110 -0.89 7.58 -14.57
CA ALA A 110 -2.33 7.29 -14.48
C ALA A 110 -3.12 8.30 -13.62
N GLY A 111 -2.47 9.36 -13.10
CA GLY A 111 -3.07 10.34 -12.20
C GLY A 111 -3.33 9.84 -10.78
N GLY A 112 -2.68 8.74 -10.40
CA GLY A 112 -2.64 8.20 -9.04
C GLY A 112 -1.31 8.49 -8.35
N GLU A 113 -1.09 7.83 -7.23
CA GLU A 113 0.10 8.02 -6.41
C GLU A 113 0.47 6.69 -5.74
N PHE A 114 1.70 6.21 -5.94
CA PHE A 114 2.27 5.14 -5.13
C PHE A 114 3.35 5.76 -4.25
N ILE A 115 3.27 5.52 -2.95
CA ILE A 115 4.22 6.03 -1.96
C ILE A 115 4.84 4.86 -1.23
N PHE A 116 6.16 4.90 -1.15
CA PHE A 116 6.96 4.11 -0.22
C PHE A 116 7.42 4.99 0.95
N LEU A 117 7.23 4.53 2.19
CA LEU A 117 7.80 5.18 3.38
C LEU A 117 9.06 4.46 3.84
N VAL A 118 10.01 5.19 4.42
CA VAL A 118 11.23 4.61 4.96
C VAL A 118 10.96 3.99 6.33
N GLY A 119 11.23 2.68 6.48
CA GLY A 119 11.15 1.94 7.73
C GLY A 119 12.49 1.88 8.49
N ASN A 120 12.52 1.13 9.59
CA ASN A 120 13.76 1.02 10.36
C ASN A 120 14.80 0.14 9.64
N HIS A 121 14.38 -0.89 8.90
CA HIS A 121 15.31 -1.74 8.18
C HIS A 121 15.99 -1.00 7.01
N GLU A 122 15.29 -0.04 6.39
CA GLU A 122 15.92 0.89 5.46
C GLU A 122 16.96 1.78 6.13
N LEU A 123 16.62 2.39 7.28
CA LEU A 123 17.56 3.20 8.05
C LEU A 123 18.80 2.40 8.46
N MET A 124 18.61 1.17 8.95
CA MET A 124 19.70 0.26 9.30
C MET A 124 20.65 0.05 8.11
N ASN A 125 20.10 -0.30 6.95
CA ASN A 125 20.91 -0.53 5.75
C ASN A 125 21.65 0.73 5.28
N LEU A 126 21.01 1.90 5.33
CA LEU A 126 21.63 3.19 5.01
C LEU A 126 22.78 3.54 5.97
N LEU A 127 22.68 3.14 7.24
CA LEU A 127 23.72 3.33 8.27
C LEU A 127 24.80 2.24 8.25
N GLY A 128 24.70 1.26 7.36
CA GLY A 128 25.65 0.15 7.28
C GLY A 128 25.40 -0.99 8.26
N ASP A 129 24.25 -1.00 8.94
CA ASP A 129 23.83 -2.11 9.79
C ASP A 129 23.12 -3.16 8.94
N TYR A 130 23.80 -4.29 8.73
CA TYR A 130 23.33 -5.39 7.90
C TYR A 130 22.98 -6.64 8.71
N ALA A 131 22.74 -6.51 10.02
CA ALA A 131 22.53 -7.65 10.91
C ALA A 131 21.35 -8.55 10.49
N TYR A 132 20.36 -8.00 9.78
CA TYR A 132 19.18 -8.74 9.33
C TYR A 132 19.18 -9.05 7.82
N VAL A 133 20.23 -8.70 7.08
CA VAL A 133 20.30 -8.96 5.63
C VAL A 133 20.44 -10.45 5.38
N HIS A 134 19.60 -11.00 4.51
CA HIS A 134 19.68 -12.41 4.12
C HIS A 134 20.97 -12.69 3.35
N GLU A 135 21.64 -13.81 3.61
CA GLU A 135 22.94 -14.14 3.00
C GLU A 135 22.89 -14.15 1.46
N ASP A 136 21.80 -14.65 0.88
CA ASP A 136 21.63 -14.64 -0.57
C ASP A 136 21.61 -13.22 -1.18
N MET A 137 21.15 -12.21 -0.44
CA MET A 137 21.23 -10.80 -0.87
C MET A 137 22.68 -10.36 -0.94
N ILE A 138 23.49 -10.72 0.06
CA ILE A 138 24.93 -10.43 0.03
C ILE A 138 25.59 -11.10 -1.18
N LYS A 139 25.25 -12.37 -1.45
CA LYS A 139 25.80 -13.13 -2.58
C LYS A 139 25.41 -12.55 -3.93
N VAL A 140 24.14 -12.21 -4.15
CA VAL A 140 23.67 -11.72 -5.46
C VAL A 140 24.21 -10.33 -5.81
N PHE A 141 24.57 -9.53 -4.81
CA PHE A 141 25.25 -8.25 -5.01
C PHE A 141 26.76 -8.41 -5.26
N GLY A 142 27.33 -9.61 -5.09
CA GLY A 142 28.76 -9.88 -5.33
C GLY A 142 29.61 -9.90 -4.04
N GLY A 143 29.00 -9.72 -2.87
CA GLY A 143 29.71 -9.65 -1.60
C GLY A 143 29.18 -8.54 -0.70
N LYS A 144 29.69 -8.51 0.53
CA LYS A 144 29.27 -7.51 1.54
C LYS A 144 29.66 -6.10 1.12
N THR A 145 30.81 -5.93 0.46
CA THR A 145 31.31 -4.63 -0.01
C THR A 145 30.40 -4.04 -1.08
N GLU A 146 30.02 -4.85 -2.06
CA GLU A 146 29.18 -4.45 -3.17
C GLU A 146 27.75 -4.16 -2.69
N TYR A 147 27.23 -5.00 -1.78
CA TYR A 147 25.96 -4.74 -1.10
C TYR A 147 26.00 -3.40 -0.34
N SER A 148 27.07 -3.16 0.43
CA SER A 148 27.20 -1.93 1.22
C SER A 148 27.29 -0.69 0.35
N VAL A 149 28.00 -0.76 -0.78
CA VAL A 149 28.03 0.33 -1.77
C VAL A 149 26.64 0.59 -2.31
N ALA A 150 25.90 -0.46 -2.70
CA ALA A 150 24.57 -0.33 -3.29
C ALA A 150 23.52 0.25 -2.33
N PHE A 151 23.60 -0.07 -1.05
CA PHE A 151 22.67 0.41 -0.01
C PHE A 151 23.18 1.63 0.78
N SER A 152 24.39 2.11 0.51
CA SER A 152 24.86 3.40 1.05
C SER A 152 23.96 4.56 0.61
N PRO A 153 23.89 5.69 1.32
CA PRO A 153 23.05 6.83 0.94
C PRO A 153 23.28 7.39 -0.47
N LYS A 154 24.44 7.07 -1.10
CA LYS A 154 24.79 7.45 -2.48
C LYS A 154 24.71 6.28 -3.48
N GLY A 155 24.42 5.07 -3.01
CA GLY A 155 24.34 3.86 -3.80
C GLY A 155 23.02 3.71 -4.55
N ALA A 156 23.02 2.80 -5.53
CA ALA A 156 21.88 2.58 -6.43
C ALA A 156 20.52 2.43 -5.72
N TYR A 157 20.47 1.66 -4.64
CA TYR A 157 19.27 1.46 -3.82
C TYR A 157 19.17 2.51 -2.71
N GLY A 158 20.28 2.83 -2.04
CA GLY A 158 20.23 3.78 -0.93
C GLY A 158 19.83 5.20 -1.34
N SER A 159 20.27 5.73 -2.49
CA SER A 159 19.78 7.05 -2.93
C SER A 159 18.34 7.04 -3.42
N TYR A 160 17.78 5.89 -3.79
CA TYR A 160 16.33 5.78 -3.98
C TYR A 160 15.59 5.84 -2.64
N ILE A 161 16.05 5.10 -1.63
CA ILE A 161 15.49 5.19 -0.27
C ILE A 161 15.57 6.64 0.25
N MET A 162 16.69 7.34 0.02
CA MET A 162 16.88 8.73 0.43
C MET A 162 15.93 9.75 -0.24
N GLN A 163 15.24 9.38 -1.33
CA GLN A 163 14.22 10.23 -1.96
C GLN A 163 12.85 10.14 -1.26
N HIS A 164 12.69 9.21 -0.32
CA HIS A 164 11.40 8.90 0.30
C HIS A 164 11.29 9.47 1.71
N GLN A 165 10.04 9.71 2.12
CA GLN A 165 9.70 10.27 3.41
C GLN A 165 9.58 9.18 4.49
N VAL A 166 9.78 9.55 5.75
CA VAL A 166 9.49 8.69 6.92
C VAL A 166 8.07 8.86 7.42
N VAL A 167 7.45 10.02 7.16
CA VAL A 167 6.06 10.31 7.55
C VAL A 167 5.33 11.08 6.45
N LEU A 168 4.04 10.79 6.27
CA LEU A 168 3.20 11.39 5.24
C LEU A 168 1.78 11.65 5.72
N VAL A 169 1.12 12.71 5.22
CA VAL A 169 -0.33 12.90 5.37
C VAL A 169 -1.05 12.83 4.02
N ARG A 170 -2.11 12.02 3.94
CA ARG A 170 -3.06 11.96 2.81
C ARG A 170 -4.48 11.79 3.33
N GLY A 171 -5.41 12.60 2.83
CA GLY A 171 -6.84 12.49 3.16
C GLY A 171 -7.17 12.60 4.66
N GLY A 172 -6.41 13.39 5.43
CA GLY A 172 -6.57 13.51 6.88
C GLY A 172 -6.01 12.31 7.68
N VAL A 173 -5.30 11.40 7.03
CA VAL A 173 -4.64 10.25 7.66
C VAL A 173 -3.13 10.46 7.61
N VAL A 174 -2.45 10.28 8.74
CA VAL A 174 -0.98 10.28 8.82
C VAL A 174 -0.45 8.84 8.80
N PHE A 175 0.64 8.63 8.07
CA PHE A 175 1.27 7.35 7.86
C PHE A 175 2.71 7.41 8.39
N ALA A 176 3.14 6.39 9.10
CA ALA A 176 4.50 6.21 9.60
C ALA A 176 4.82 4.71 9.70
N HIS A 177 6.09 4.34 9.85
CA HIS A 177 6.45 2.94 9.99
C HIS A 177 6.15 2.38 11.40
N GLY A 178 6.74 2.94 12.48
CA GLY A 178 6.48 2.54 13.87
C GLY A 178 5.35 3.33 14.53
N GLY A 179 5.45 4.66 14.50
CA GLY A 179 4.42 5.55 15.05
C GLY A 179 4.98 6.88 15.56
N ILE A 180 4.17 7.94 15.47
CA ILE A 180 4.62 9.31 15.77
C ILE A 180 4.21 9.67 17.21
N THR A 181 5.15 9.58 18.15
CA THR A 181 4.94 10.00 19.55
C THR A 181 4.78 11.53 19.65
N PRO A 182 4.26 12.07 20.77
CA PRO A 182 4.12 13.52 20.94
C PRO A 182 5.42 14.32 20.73
N VAL A 183 6.57 13.76 21.13
CA VAL A 183 7.89 14.37 20.96
C VAL A 183 8.21 14.63 19.49
N TYR A 184 7.92 13.68 18.61
CA TYR A 184 8.10 13.85 17.17
C TYR A 184 6.94 14.62 16.53
N ALA A 185 5.70 14.41 16.99
CA ALA A 185 4.52 15.10 16.48
C ALA A 185 4.63 16.63 16.63
N ALA A 186 5.30 17.10 17.69
CA ALA A 186 5.57 18.52 17.92
C ALA A 186 6.43 19.17 16.81
N LYS A 187 7.23 18.38 16.08
CA LYS A 187 8.04 18.85 14.94
C LYS A 187 7.22 19.02 13.66
N GLY A 188 6.00 18.46 13.60
CA GLY A 188 5.18 18.40 12.39
C GLY A 188 5.75 17.44 11.33
N VAL A 189 4.96 17.14 10.30
CA VAL A 189 5.34 16.20 9.22
C VAL A 189 6.63 16.64 8.51
N ASP A 190 6.72 17.92 8.16
CA ASP A 190 7.86 18.46 7.42
C ASP A 190 9.13 18.46 8.28
N GLY A 191 9.03 18.82 9.56
CA GLY A 191 10.15 18.83 10.49
C GLY A 191 10.68 17.42 10.79
N ILE A 192 9.79 16.43 10.92
CA ILE A 192 10.18 15.02 11.08
C ILE A 192 10.99 14.55 9.86
N ASN A 193 10.47 14.77 8.65
CA ASN A 193 11.17 14.35 7.42
C ASN A 193 12.51 15.09 7.25
N ALA A 194 12.56 16.40 7.54
CA ALA A 194 13.81 17.16 7.48
C ALA A 194 14.86 16.65 8.47
N GLU A 195 14.48 16.34 9.71
CA GLU A 195 15.39 15.79 10.71
C GLU A 195 15.93 14.41 10.29
N PHE A 196 15.08 13.57 9.70
CA PHE A 196 15.52 12.28 9.14
C PHE A 196 16.60 12.48 8.08
N HIS A 197 16.37 13.31 7.06
CA HIS A 197 17.35 13.49 5.98
C HIS A 197 18.65 14.18 6.46
N ASN A 198 18.55 15.10 7.42
CA ASN A 198 19.71 15.78 8.00
C ASN A 198 20.54 14.88 8.94
N GLY A 199 19.95 13.81 9.48
CA GLY A 199 20.60 12.91 10.43
C GLY A 199 21.83 12.18 9.88
N PHE A 200 21.91 11.99 8.56
CA PHE A 200 23.07 11.40 7.88
C PHE A 200 24.32 12.30 7.90
N ASN A 201 24.20 13.55 8.34
CA ASN A 201 25.33 14.47 8.49
C ASN A 201 26.17 14.15 9.74
N CYS A 202 25.58 13.54 10.79
CA CYS A 202 26.36 13.19 11.99
C CYS A 202 27.43 12.12 11.69
N GLN A 203 27.14 11.18 10.80
CA GLN A 203 28.10 10.14 10.43
C GLN A 203 29.38 10.76 9.84
N ARG A 204 29.24 11.81 9.02
CA ARG A 204 30.38 12.58 8.47
C ARG A 204 31.19 13.28 9.54
N GLN A 205 30.54 13.81 10.58
CA GLN A 205 31.21 14.51 11.68
C GLN A 205 31.96 13.54 12.61
N ARG A 206 31.45 12.32 12.82
CA ARG A 206 32.15 11.28 13.59
C ARG A 206 33.31 10.65 12.81
N GLU A 207 33.21 10.47 11.50
CA GLU A 207 34.35 9.98 10.69
C GLU A 207 35.53 10.98 10.66
N SER A 208 35.25 12.28 10.86
CA SER A 208 36.28 13.32 11.03
C SER A 208 36.83 13.49 12.46
N ALA A 209 36.19 12.88 13.48
CA ALA A 209 36.64 12.90 14.87
C ALA A 209 37.17 11.51 15.24
N ALA A 210 38.48 11.39 15.48
CA ALA A 210 39.21 10.11 15.66
C ALA A 210 38.40 9.00 16.36
N ALA A 211 38.32 7.84 15.69
CA ALA A 211 37.51 6.68 16.06
C ALA A 211 37.66 6.24 17.52
N GLY A 212 36.63 6.48 18.32
CA GLY A 212 36.34 5.80 19.59
C GLY A 212 35.21 4.79 19.40
N ASP A 213 35.27 3.65 20.10
CA ASP A 213 34.60 2.37 19.82
C ASP A 213 33.05 2.30 19.82
N GLY A 214 32.33 3.43 19.84
CA GLY A 214 30.88 3.45 19.79
C GLY A 214 30.35 3.26 18.36
N GLY A 215 29.69 2.13 18.09
CA GLY A 215 29.17 1.74 16.78
C GLY A 215 28.53 2.88 15.95
N SER A 216 28.89 2.92 14.66
CA SER A 216 28.52 3.98 13.69
C SER A 216 27.01 4.23 13.56
N HIS A 217 26.17 3.28 13.98
CA HIS A 217 24.71 3.33 13.86
C HIS A 217 24.01 4.22 14.91
N ALA A 218 24.69 4.55 16.02
CA ALA A 218 24.06 5.20 17.18
C ALA A 218 23.84 6.72 17.04
N CYS A 219 24.38 7.38 15.99
CA CYS A 219 24.26 8.84 15.91
C CYS A 219 23.02 9.36 15.18
N HIS A 220 22.38 8.56 14.34
CA HIS A 220 21.22 9.07 13.61
C HIS A 220 20.08 9.40 14.61
N PRO A 221 19.44 10.58 14.53
CA PRO A 221 18.37 10.96 15.47
C PRO A 221 17.15 10.01 15.45
N PHE A 222 17.07 9.14 14.44
CA PHE A 222 16.02 8.11 14.30
C PHE A 222 16.50 6.70 14.71
N SER A 223 17.68 6.55 15.30
CA SER A 223 18.14 5.25 15.84
C SER A 223 17.56 4.94 17.21
N ASN A 224 16.79 5.86 17.82
CA ASN A 224 16.17 5.67 19.13
C ASN A 224 14.76 5.05 19.02
N ALA A 225 14.31 4.43 20.12
CA ALA A 225 13.05 3.71 20.21
C ALA A 225 11.78 4.58 20.16
N GLU A 226 11.87 5.90 20.35
CA GLU A 226 10.72 6.81 20.25
C GLU A 226 10.52 7.33 18.83
N SER A 227 11.50 7.12 17.94
CA SER A 227 11.45 7.64 16.59
C SER A 227 10.31 7.05 15.76
N PRO A 228 9.82 7.78 14.73
CA PRO A 228 8.73 7.33 13.87
C PRO A 228 8.95 6.00 13.17
N VAL A 229 10.20 5.53 13.07
CA VAL A 229 10.54 4.24 12.45
C VAL A 229 10.72 3.11 13.48
N TRP A 230 10.84 3.38 14.78
CA TRP A 230 11.00 2.32 15.80
C TRP A 230 9.88 2.25 16.84
N SER A 231 9.14 3.34 17.04
CA SER A 231 8.21 3.42 18.15
C SER A 231 7.11 2.37 18.07
N ARG A 232 6.94 1.65 19.19
CA ARG A 232 5.83 0.70 19.40
C ARG A 232 4.84 1.20 20.45
N GLN A 233 5.15 2.33 21.07
CA GLN A 233 4.49 2.82 22.28
C GLN A 233 3.00 3.09 22.05
N LEU A 234 2.65 3.71 20.92
CA LEU A 234 1.25 3.99 20.57
C LEU A 234 0.40 2.72 20.45
N ILE A 235 0.95 1.65 19.86
CA ILE A 235 0.26 0.36 19.75
C ILE A 235 0.12 -0.27 21.12
N TYR A 236 1.20 -0.32 21.92
CA TYR A 236 1.17 -0.94 23.24
C TYR A 236 0.20 -0.26 24.19
N GLU A 237 0.15 1.07 24.21
CA GLU A 237 -0.85 1.80 25.00
C GLU A 237 -2.27 1.62 24.45
N GLY A 238 -2.44 1.69 23.13
CA GLY A 238 -3.73 1.51 22.47
C GLY A 238 -4.34 0.13 22.71
N GLN A 239 -3.53 -0.92 22.76
CA GLN A 239 -3.95 -2.28 23.12
C GLN A 239 -4.44 -2.39 24.57
N GLN A 240 -3.94 -1.52 25.46
CA GLN A 240 -4.41 -1.40 26.84
C GLN A 240 -5.60 -0.44 26.98
N GLY A 241 -6.11 0.11 25.88
CA GLY A 241 -7.19 1.10 25.87
C GLY A 241 -6.76 2.51 26.25
N ASN A 242 -5.46 2.76 26.47
CA ASN A 242 -4.94 4.10 26.70
C ASN A 242 -4.64 4.78 25.37
N CYS A 243 -5.40 5.84 25.07
CA CYS A 243 -5.30 6.59 23.83
C CYS A 243 -4.75 8.01 24.04
N GLY A 244 -4.16 8.30 25.21
CA GLY A 244 -3.64 9.62 25.57
C GLY A 244 -2.54 10.08 24.62
N LEU A 245 -1.49 9.25 24.44
CA LEU A 245 -0.38 9.57 23.53
C LEU A 245 -0.84 9.78 22.10
N LEU A 246 -1.68 8.90 21.56
CA LEU A 246 -2.24 9.05 20.22
C LEU A 246 -3.03 10.36 20.09
N THR A 247 -3.87 10.67 21.08
CA THR A 247 -4.70 11.88 21.06
C THR A 247 -3.83 13.12 21.02
N GLU A 248 -2.76 13.16 21.81
CA GLU A 248 -1.84 14.27 21.83
C GLU A 248 -1.02 14.38 20.53
N SER A 249 -0.52 13.25 20.00
CA SER A 249 0.17 13.23 18.71
C SER A 249 -0.71 13.76 17.58
N LEU A 250 -1.96 13.29 17.47
CA LEU A 250 -2.89 13.76 16.44
C LEU A 250 -3.26 15.24 16.62
N ARG A 251 -3.34 15.73 17.87
CA ARG A 251 -3.58 17.14 18.18
C ARG A 251 -2.43 18.03 17.69
N LEU A 252 -1.18 17.64 17.99
CA LEU A 252 0.03 18.36 17.58
C LEU A 252 0.21 18.35 16.06
N LEU A 253 0.07 17.19 15.42
CA LEU A 253 0.12 17.07 13.95
C LEU A 253 -0.98 17.90 13.29
N SER A 254 -2.21 17.88 13.82
CA SER A 254 -3.29 18.72 13.30
C SER A 254 -3.04 20.22 13.47
N ALA A 255 -2.34 20.63 14.53
CA ALA A 255 -1.92 22.02 14.68
C ALA A 255 -0.88 22.40 13.63
N ALA A 256 0.12 21.54 13.39
CA ALA A 256 1.13 21.73 12.36
C ALA A 256 0.54 21.78 10.95
N GLU A 257 -0.34 20.84 10.58
CA GLU A 257 -1.01 20.84 9.26
C GLU A 257 -1.84 22.11 9.06
N ARG A 258 -2.59 22.56 10.09
CA ARG A 258 -3.36 23.81 10.01
C ARG A 258 -2.47 25.04 9.86
N ALA A 259 -1.35 25.10 10.56
CA ALA A 259 -0.37 26.17 10.42
C ALA A 259 0.21 26.21 8.98
N ALA A 260 0.32 25.05 8.33
CA ALA A 260 0.72 24.91 6.94
C ALA A 260 -0.44 25.06 5.92
N GLY A 261 -1.64 25.47 6.35
CA GLY A 261 -2.81 25.65 5.46
C GLY A 261 -3.45 24.34 4.97
N ARG A 262 -3.13 23.21 5.60
CA ARG A 262 -3.63 21.86 5.25
C ARG A 262 -4.73 21.39 6.22
N PRO A 263 -5.61 20.46 5.82
CA PRO A 263 -6.61 19.88 6.71
C PRO A 263 -6.00 19.15 7.92
N PRO A 264 -6.70 19.10 9.06
CA PRO A 264 -6.21 18.37 10.23
C PRO A 264 -6.16 16.86 10.00
N VAL A 265 -5.42 16.16 10.86
CA VAL A 265 -5.27 14.71 10.83
C VAL A 265 -6.21 14.07 11.86
N HIS A 266 -6.96 13.05 11.46
CA HIS A 266 -7.92 12.34 12.34
C HIS A 266 -7.54 10.89 12.66
N ALA A 267 -6.60 10.29 11.93
CA ALA A 267 -6.14 8.93 12.15
C ALA A 267 -4.66 8.74 11.81
N MET A 268 -4.03 7.76 12.43
CA MET A 268 -2.65 7.33 12.20
C MET A 268 -2.60 5.86 11.78
N VAL A 269 -1.78 5.53 10.79
CA VAL A 269 -1.56 4.17 10.30
C VAL A 269 -0.09 3.82 10.42
N VAL A 270 0.19 2.66 11.00
CA VAL A 270 1.55 2.20 11.33
C VAL A 270 1.76 0.72 10.98
N GLY A 271 3.00 0.36 10.63
CA GLY A 271 3.50 -1.01 10.45
C GLY A 271 4.33 -1.46 11.66
N HIS A 272 5.50 -2.06 11.41
CA HIS A 272 6.60 -2.38 12.36
C HIS A 272 6.31 -3.42 13.47
N THR A 273 5.15 -3.31 14.10
CA THR A 273 4.70 -4.18 15.17
C THR A 273 3.68 -5.16 14.62
N ILE A 274 4.14 -6.38 14.40
CA ILE A 274 3.31 -7.49 13.94
C ILE A 274 2.11 -7.68 14.88
N GLN A 275 0.92 -7.62 14.32
CA GLN A 275 -0.34 -7.90 15.00
C GLN A 275 -0.63 -9.39 15.02
N ALA A 276 -1.06 -9.88 16.19
CA ALA A 276 -1.34 -11.30 16.39
C ALA A 276 -2.48 -11.79 15.49
N GLY A 277 -2.36 -13.04 15.03
CA GLY A 277 -3.43 -13.71 14.27
C GLY A 277 -3.63 -13.18 12.84
N GLY A 278 -2.69 -12.41 12.29
CA GLY A 278 -2.77 -11.93 10.91
C GLY A 278 -3.92 -10.93 10.68
N ALA A 279 -4.29 -10.17 11.71
CA ALA A 279 -5.39 -9.22 11.70
C ALA A 279 -4.89 -7.79 11.92
N ILE A 280 -5.37 -6.83 11.12
CA ILE A 280 -5.13 -5.40 11.33
C ILE A 280 -5.85 -4.98 12.61
N ALA A 281 -5.13 -4.37 13.55
CA ALA A 281 -5.73 -3.86 14.78
C ALA A 281 -6.24 -2.44 14.60
N LEU A 282 -7.54 -2.24 14.85
CA LEU A 282 -8.18 -0.93 14.90
C LEU A 282 -8.28 -0.47 16.37
N LEU A 283 -7.31 0.32 16.80
CA LEU A 283 -7.17 0.81 18.16
C LEU A 283 -7.79 2.21 18.30
N CYS A 284 -8.14 2.59 19.52
CA CYS A 284 -8.61 3.94 19.84
C CYS A 284 -9.79 4.42 18.97
N GLY A 285 -10.78 3.54 18.77
CA GLY A 285 -11.95 3.80 17.93
C GLY A 285 -11.64 3.87 16.43
N GLY A 286 -10.56 3.23 15.98
CA GLY A 286 -10.09 3.27 14.59
C GLY A 286 -9.26 4.51 14.24
N ARG A 287 -8.84 5.30 15.23
CA ARG A 287 -7.92 6.43 15.02
C ARG A 287 -6.45 5.99 14.98
N LEU A 288 -6.13 4.79 15.45
CA LEU A 288 -4.83 4.16 15.27
C LEU A 288 -5.04 2.81 14.58
N VAL A 289 -4.36 2.62 13.46
CA VAL A 289 -4.42 1.40 12.65
C VAL A 289 -3.03 0.76 12.68
N ALA A 290 -2.90 -0.37 13.36
CA ALA A 290 -1.70 -1.18 13.29
C ALA A 290 -1.87 -2.22 12.17
N ALA A 291 -1.20 -1.97 11.05
CA ALA A 291 -1.43 -2.63 9.77
C ALA A 291 -0.46 -3.78 9.48
N ASP A 292 0.64 -3.91 10.23
CA ASP A 292 1.55 -5.05 10.08
C ASP A 292 0.91 -6.34 10.60
N VAL A 293 0.51 -7.20 9.67
CA VAL A 293 -0.08 -8.52 9.96
C VAL A 293 0.93 -9.66 9.86
N GLY A 294 2.23 -9.35 9.75
CA GLY A 294 3.25 -10.33 9.40
C GLY A 294 3.09 -10.79 7.95
N LEU A 295 3.05 -9.84 7.02
CA LEU A 295 2.85 -10.10 5.59
C LEU A 295 3.98 -10.94 4.98
N SER A 296 5.21 -10.68 5.39
CA SER A 296 6.38 -11.46 4.99
C SER A 296 6.39 -12.86 5.60
N ARG A 297 6.72 -13.87 4.80
CA ARG A 297 7.04 -15.24 5.27
C ARG A 297 8.40 -15.35 5.95
N TYR A 298 9.24 -14.32 5.83
CA TYR A 298 10.61 -14.28 6.39
C TYR A 298 10.70 -13.48 7.70
N ALA A 299 9.71 -12.64 7.99
CA ALA A 299 9.71 -11.81 9.19
C ALA A 299 9.78 -12.64 10.48
N TRP A 300 9.03 -13.74 10.52
CA TRP A 300 9.00 -14.68 11.63
C TRP A 300 8.30 -16.00 11.22
N ALA A 301 8.43 -17.05 12.02
CA ALA A 301 7.96 -18.40 11.69
C ALA A 301 6.44 -18.52 11.42
N GLY A 302 5.63 -17.63 12.00
CA GLY A 302 4.18 -17.59 11.79
C GLY A 302 3.71 -16.59 10.74
N GLY A 303 4.61 -15.93 10.02
CA GLY A 303 4.28 -14.93 9.01
C GLY A 303 3.65 -15.49 7.74
N GLY A 304 3.48 -14.61 6.76
CA GLY A 304 2.91 -14.91 5.45
C GLY A 304 1.41 -14.64 5.34
N HIS A 305 0.85 -13.77 6.17
CA HIS A 305 -0.54 -13.33 6.06
C HIS A 305 -0.68 -12.29 4.93
N ALA A 306 -1.89 -11.93 4.53
CA ALA A 306 -2.10 -10.84 3.59
C ALA A 306 -3.29 -9.99 4.02
N ALA A 307 -3.02 -8.71 4.28
CA ALA A 307 -4.02 -7.72 4.59
C ALA A 307 -3.57 -6.35 4.10
N PHE A 308 -4.56 -5.51 3.81
CA PHE A 308 -4.38 -4.08 3.55
C PHE A 308 -5.54 -3.32 4.17
N VAL A 309 -5.40 -2.02 4.37
CA VAL A 309 -6.48 -1.14 4.85
C VAL A 309 -6.86 -0.15 3.76
N GLU A 310 -8.14 0.02 3.51
CA GLU A 310 -8.68 1.06 2.62
C GLU A 310 -9.38 2.15 3.45
N PHE A 311 -9.27 3.40 3.00
CA PHE A 311 -9.94 4.55 3.59
C PHE A 311 -10.92 5.14 2.57
N PRO A 312 -12.16 4.61 2.46
CA PRO A 312 -13.13 5.12 1.53
C PRO A 312 -13.59 6.55 1.91
N PRO A 313 -13.86 7.43 0.93
CA PRO A 313 -14.42 8.74 1.18
C PRO A 313 -15.91 8.65 1.59
N PRO A 314 -16.48 9.73 2.17
CA PRO A 314 -15.80 10.99 2.51
C PRO A 314 -15.10 10.96 3.87
N GLN A 315 -15.47 10.06 4.79
CA GLN A 315 -14.96 10.10 6.17
C GLN A 315 -13.55 9.53 6.34
N ARG A 316 -13.02 8.80 5.34
CA ARG A 316 -11.69 8.17 5.40
C ARG A 316 -11.51 7.40 6.72
N ARG A 317 -12.49 6.55 7.05
CA ARG A 317 -12.42 5.60 8.16
C ARG A 317 -11.72 4.32 7.68
N PRO A 318 -10.89 3.67 8.51
CA PRO A 318 -10.18 2.48 8.09
C PRO A 318 -11.12 1.30 7.89
N VAL A 319 -10.95 0.61 6.76
CA VAL A 319 -11.62 -0.66 6.44
C VAL A 319 -10.54 -1.69 6.15
N PRO A 320 -10.25 -2.62 7.09
CA PRO A 320 -9.35 -3.73 6.84
C PRO A 320 -9.90 -4.69 5.79
N HIS A 321 -9.03 -5.17 4.91
CA HIS A 321 -9.32 -6.17 3.89
C HIS A 321 -8.38 -7.36 4.03
N TYR A 322 -8.96 -8.56 3.94
CA TYR A 322 -8.27 -9.83 4.08
C TYR A 322 -8.55 -10.71 2.87
N PRO A 323 -7.76 -10.63 1.79
CA PRO A 323 -8.07 -11.31 0.53
C PRO A 323 -8.27 -12.82 0.65
N TYR A 324 -7.64 -13.45 1.64
CA TYR A 324 -7.72 -14.90 1.87
C TYR A 324 -8.51 -15.26 3.14
N GLY A 325 -9.04 -14.27 3.86
CA GLY A 325 -9.64 -14.42 5.18
C GLY A 325 -8.69 -14.01 6.32
N VAL A 326 -9.26 -13.60 7.46
CA VAL A 326 -8.50 -13.15 8.63
C VAL A 326 -7.63 -14.29 9.16
N GLY A 327 -6.32 -14.05 9.33
CA GLY A 327 -5.38 -15.06 9.80
C GLY A 327 -5.15 -16.22 8.81
N VAL A 328 -5.77 -16.19 7.63
CA VAL A 328 -5.57 -17.20 6.59
C VAL A 328 -4.38 -16.78 5.73
N ARG A 329 -3.42 -17.70 5.59
CA ARG A 329 -2.27 -17.51 4.72
C ARG A 329 -2.65 -17.90 3.29
N PRO A 330 -2.18 -17.17 2.26
CA PRO A 330 -2.32 -17.61 0.89
C PRO A 330 -1.79 -19.03 0.75
N ALA A 331 -2.41 -19.84 -0.11
CA ALA A 331 -1.88 -21.17 -0.43
C ALA A 331 -0.42 -21.00 -0.86
N ALA A 332 0.50 -21.55 -0.07
CA ALA A 332 1.92 -21.39 -0.31
C ALA A 332 2.23 -21.99 -1.67
N ALA A 333 2.68 -21.16 -2.62
CA ALA A 333 3.49 -21.72 -3.69
C ALA A 333 4.71 -22.33 -3.02
N VAL A 334 4.94 -23.62 -3.31
CA VAL A 334 6.18 -24.34 -3.01
C VAL A 334 7.38 -23.44 -3.37
N PRO A 335 8.44 -23.43 -2.55
CA PRO A 335 9.28 -22.26 -2.33
C PRO A 335 9.95 -21.77 -3.61
N LEU A 336 10.02 -20.45 -3.76
CA LEU A 336 11.26 -19.71 -3.57
C LEU A 336 12.52 -20.60 -3.78
N THR A 337 12.70 -21.14 -4.97
CA THR A 337 13.88 -21.90 -5.43
C THR A 337 14.39 -21.35 -6.75
N GLN A 338 13.58 -20.47 -7.37
CA GLN A 338 14.01 -19.65 -8.48
C GLN A 338 15.22 -18.83 -8.07
N ALA A 339 16.18 -18.77 -8.98
CA ALA A 339 17.36 -17.95 -8.85
C ALA A 339 16.94 -16.49 -8.64
N ILE A 340 17.57 -15.85 -7.67
CA ILE A 340 17.39 -14.43 -7.40
C ILE A 340 17.90 -13.67 -8.62
N GLN A 341 17.08 -12.76 -9.14
CA GLN A 341 17.49 -11.96 -10.29
C GLN A 341 18.61 -10.98 -9.88
N PRO A 342 19.59 -10.69 -10.75
CA PRO A 342 20.59 -9.69 -10.44
C PRO A 342 19.94 -8.31 -10.25
N PRO A 343 20.52 -7.44 -9.41
CA PRO A 343 20.03 -6.09 -9.22
C PRO A 343 20.03 -5.31 -10.54
N ARG A 344 18.90 -4.69 -10.88
CA ARG A 344 18.76 -3.94 -12.15
C ARG A 344 19.19 -2.48 -12.02
N ARG A 345 19.09 -1.90 -10.81
CA ARG A 345 19.56 -0.54 -10.56
C ARG A 345 21.09 -0.51 -10.56
N THR A 346 21.64 0.11 -11.58
CA THR A 346 23.08 0.41 -11.68
C THR A 346 23.31 1.90 -11.42
N HIS A 347 24.49 2.26 -10.92
CA HIS A 347 24.88 3.66 -10.67
C HIS A 347 24.65 4.56 -11.90
N THR A 348 24.80 4.00 -13.11
CA THR A 348 24.67 4.70 -14.40
C THR A 348 23.23 5.14 -14.72
N GLN A 349 22.21 4.34 -14.38
CA GLN A 349 20.80 4.75 -14.58
C GLN A 349 20.39 5.91 -13.67
N GLN A 350 21.07 6.06 -12.53
CA GLN A 350 20.75 7.08 -11.53
C GLN A 350 21.39 8.44 -11.83
N GLN A 351 22.53 8.46 -12.52
CA GLN A 351 23.10 9.69 -13.08
C GLN A 351 22.19 10.26 -14.17
N ALA A 352 21.65 9.42 -15.05
CA ALA A 352 20.72 9.84 -16.10
C ALA A 352 19.41 10.46 -15.55
N LEU A 353 18.89 9.95 -14.43
CA LEU A 353 17.71 10.53 -13.76
C LEU A 353 17.99 11.87 -13.07
N LYS A 354 19.21 12.09 -12.56
CA LYS A 354 19.62 13.38 -11.96
C LYS A 354 19.83 14.46 -13.02
N GLU A 355 20.42 14.11 -14.15
CA GLU A 355 20.63 15.03 -15.27
C GLU A 355 19.29 15.51 -15.87
N GLN A 356 18.29 14.64 -15.95
CA GLN A 356 16.94 15.01 -16.41
C GLN A 356 16.16 15.95 -15.47
N HIS A 357 16.57 16.10 -14.20
CA HIS A 357 15.93 17.00 -13.24
C HIS A 357 16.70 18.31 -13.01
N GLN A 358 17.96 18.41 -13.44
CA GLN A 358 18.75 19.65 -13.33
C GLN A 358 18.53 20.64 -14.48
N ASP A 359 17.96 20.21 -15.62
CA ASP A 359 17.67 21.09 -16.75
C ASP A 359 16.46 22.03 -16.54
N GLY A 360 15.87 22.05 -15.33
CA GLY A 360 14.65 22.77 -15.00
C GLY A 360 14.75 23.93 -13.99
N GLU A 361 15.91 24.25 -13.42
CA GLU A 361 16.01 25.30 -12.37
C GLU A 361 16.74 26.58 -12.83
N ILE A 362 16.06 27.71 -12.60
CA ILE A 362 16.55 29.09 -12.80
C ILE A 362 17.61 29.41 -11.71
N PRO A 363 18.71 30.14 -12.00
CA PRO A 363 19.79 30.32 -11.04
C PRO A 363 19.38 31.21 -9.85
N GLN A 364 19.64 30.74 -8.62
CA GLN A 364 19.53 31.55 -7.40
C GLN A 364 20.84 32.33 -7.11
N PRO A 365 20.76 33.54 -6.52
CA PRO A 365 21.90 34.42 -6.27
C PRO A 365 22.72 34.01 -5.04
N GLN A 366 24.00 34.39 -5.02
CA GLN A 366 24.97 34.01 -3.98
C GLN A 366 24.76 34.73 -2.62
N PRO A 367 25.08 34.09 -1.49
CA PRO A 367 24.95 34.69 -0.16
C PRO A 367 26.19 35.50 0.28
N GLU A 368 25.95 36.58 1.01
CA GLU A 368 26.93 37.40 1.76
C GLU A 368 27.32 36.77 3.11
N PRO A 369 28.49 37.15 3.70
CA PRO A 369 29.14 36.39 4.78
C PRO A 369 28.66 36.69 6.21
N GLU A 370 28.89 35.69 7.07
CA GLU A 370 28.49 35.51 8.47
C GLU A 370 29.10 36.51 9.47
N GLN A 371 28.37 36.77 10.57
CA GLN A 371 28.90 37.34 11.81
C GLN A 371 28.74 36.37 12.99
N GLU A 372 29.87 36.05 13.63
CA GLU A 372 30.01 35.29 14.87
C GLU A 372 29.26 35.94 16.06
N LYS A 373 28.67 35.11 16.93
CA LYS A 373 28.46 35.44 18.35
C LYS A 373 28.64 34.23 19.25
N GLN A 374 29.16 34.56 20.43
CA GLN A 374 29.87 33.77 21.41
C GLN A 374 28.98 32.87 22.27
N GLU A 375 29.61 31.79 22.75
CA GLU A 375 29.14 30.84 23.76
C GLU A 375 29.11 31.49 25.15
N GLU A 376 28.10 31.15 25.95
CA GLU A 376 28.10 31.39 27.39
C GLU A 376 27.60 30.12 28.12
N GLU A 377 28.43 29.69 29.06
CA GLU A 377 28.45 28.46 29.84
C GLU A 377 27.59 28.63 31.11
N ILE A 378 26.66 27.71 31.39
CA ILE A 378 25.97 27.65 32.69
C ILE A 378 25.82 26.19 33.16
N GLU A 379 26.30 25.97 34.38
CA GLU A 379 26.43 24.72 35.15
C GLU A 379 25.10 24.03 35.53
N GLU A 380 25.15 22.69 35.62
CA GLU A 380 24.15 21.83 36.26
C GLU A 380 24.27 21.83 37.80
N PRO A 381 23.19 21.43 38.49
CA PRO A 381 23.36 20.61 39.68
C PRO A 381 22.53 19.32 39.68
N HIS A 382 23.21 18.26 40.12
CA HIS A 382 22.73 16.94 40.51
C HIS A 382 21.61 16.95 41.57
N GLU A 383 20.62 16.04 41.46
CA GLU A 383 20.09 15.35 42.64
C GLU A 383 19.37 14.00 42.38
N GLN A 384 19.93 12.98 43.04
CA GLN A 384 19.39 11.79 43.71
C GLN A 384 18.13 11.02 43.22
N LYS A 385 18.37 9.70 43.07
CA LYS A 385 17.39 8.60 43.01
C LYS A 385 16.85 8.22 44.39
N ALA A 386 15.56 7.88 44.46
CA ALA A 386 15.04 6.86 45.38
C ALA A 386 13.88 6.08 44.72
N PRO A 387 13.72 4.76 45.01
CA PRO A 387 12.83 3.83 44.30
C PRO A 387 11.46 3.70 44.99
N ILE A 388 10.46 3.05 44.36
CA ILE A 388 9.47 2.16 45.03
C ILE A 388 8.45 1.53 44.05
N VAL A 389 8.43 0.18 44.10
CA VAL A 389 7.28 -0.76 44.09
C VAL A 389 6.51 -1.07 42.79
N MET A 390 6.71 -2.31 42.33
CA MET A 390 5.84 -3.06 41.43
C MET A 390 4.64 -3.64 42.18
N GLY A 391 3.44 -3.41 41.64
CA GLY A 391 2.22 -4.11 42.02
C GLY A 391 1.56 -4.72 40.79
N ALA A 392 1.72 -6.03 40.63
CA ALA A 392 1.03 -6.82 39.61
C ALA A 392 -0.36 -7.21 40.11
N SER A 393 -1.40 -7.01 39.29
CA SER A 393 -2.64 -7.77 39.42
C SER A 393 -3.24 -8.03 38.04
N SER A 394 -3.26 -9.32 37.70
CA SER A 394 -3.94 -9.88 36.54
C SER A 394 -5.35 -10.29 36.94
N SER A 395 -6.36 -9.93 36.15
CA SER A 395 -7.59 -10.70 36.12
C SER A 395 -8.15 -10.75 34.70
N SER A 396 -8.34 -11.98 34.27
CA SER A 396 -8.99 -12.45 33.06
C SER A 396 -10.48 -12.17 33.06
N PHE A 397 -11.05 -11.80 31.92
CA PHE A 397 -12.45 -12.13 31.66
C PHE A 397 -12.72 -12.43 30.18
N VAL A 398 -13.42 -13.54 29.99
CA VAL A 398 -13.85 -14.17 28.74
C VAL A 398 -15.20 -13.58 28.35
N GLY A 399 -15.38 -13.22 27.07
CA GLY A 399 -16.67 -12.80 26.53
C GLY A 399 -16.88 -13.31 25.10
N ARG A 400 -17.69 -14.36 24.96
CA ARG A 400 -18.30 -14.80 23.70
C ARG A 400 -19.43 -13.84 23.32
N SER A 401 -19.60 -13.53 22.03
CA SER A 401 -20.93 -13.43 21.40
C SER A 401 -20.82 -13.53 19.86
N VAL A 402 -21.46 -14.53 19.25
CA VAL A 402 -22.78 -14.53 18.57
C VAL A 402 -22.70 -14.02 17.12
N GLU A 403 -22.79 -14.97 16.18
CA GLU A 403 -22.90 -14.77 14.74
C GLU A 403 -24.34 -14.43 14.32
N THR A 404 -24.48 -13.60 13.28
CA THR A 404 -25.73 -13.40 12.52
C THR A 404 -25.48 -13.65 11.03
N PRO A 405 -26.45 -14.16 10.25
CA PRO A 405 -26.19 -14.70 8.92
C PRO A 405 -26.30 -13.64 7.81
N HIS A 406 -25.32 -13.66 6.88
CA HIS A 406 -25.32 -12.87 5.65
C HIS A 406 -25.97 -13.64 4.49
N ILE A 407 -27.01 -13.03 3.90
CA ILE A 407 -27.67 -13.45 2.65
C ILE A 407 -26.73 -13.15 1.46
N ARG A 408 -26.53 -14.11 0.55
CA ARG A 408 -25.51 -14.05 -0.52
C ARG A 408 -26.11 -13.63 -1.87
N LEU A 409 -25.31 -12.86 -2.62
CA LEU A 409 -25.51 -12.34 -3.99
C LEU A 409 -26.00 -13.35 -5.05
N VAL A 410 -25.97 -14.65 -4.76
CA VAL A 410 -26.40 -15.75 -5.65
C VAL A 410 -27.92 -15.71 -5.90
N ASP A 411 -28.70 -15.17 -4.96
CA ASP A 411 -30.16 -15.14 -5.05
C ASP A 411 -30.68 -14.20 -6.16
N TYR A 412 -29.92 -13.16 -6.51
CA TYR A 412 -30.30 -12.19 -7.54
C TYR A 412 -30.12 -12.72 -8.97
N VAL A 413 -29.09 -13.54 -9.20
CA VAL A 413 -28.84 -14.15 -10.52
C VAL A 413 -29.94 -15.18 -10.82
N PHE A 414 -30.36 -15.94 -9.80
CA PHE A 414 -31.43 -16.93 -9.95
C PHE A 414 -32.78 -16.27 -10.26
N LEU A 415 -33.10 -15.16 -9.59
CA LEU A 415 -34.33 -14.41 -9.84
C LEU A 415 -34.39 -13.81 -11.26
N PHE A 416 -33.25 -13.33 -11.78
CA PHE A 416 -33.17 -12.75 -13.12
C PHE A 416 -33.37 -13.79 -14.24
N VAL A 417 -32.75 -14.97 -14.11
CA VAL A 417 -32.92 -16.08 -15.06
C VAL A 417 -34.38 -16.59 -15.04
N LEU A 418 -35.01 -16.65 -13.87
CA LEU A 418 -36.41 -17.07 -13.73
C LEU A 418 -37.35 -16.09 -14.45
N LEU A 419 -37.15 -14.77 -14.30
CA LEU A 419 -37.96 -13.75 -14.96
C LEU A 419 -37.80 -13.77 -16.49
N ALA A 420 -36.59 -14.01 -17.01
CA ALA A 420 -36.34 -14.12 -18.45
C ALA A 420 -37.03 -15.34 -19.09
N LEU A 421 -37.04 -16.48 -18.37
CA LEU A 421 -37.74 -17.69 -18.81
C LEU A 421 -39.26 -17.49 -18.85
N VAL A 422 -39.84 -16.84 -17.82
CA VAL A 422 -41.27 -16.52 -17.78
C VAL A 422 -41.66 -15.56 -18.91
N GLY A 423 -40.85 -14.54 -19.18
CA GLY A 423 -41.08 -13.62 -20.31
C GLY A 423 -41.08 -14.32 -21.67
N SER A 424 -40.13 -15.25 -21.88
CA SER A 424 -40.01 -16.02 -23.13
C SER A 424 -41.22 -16.93 -23.36
N LEU A 425 -41.75 -17.55 -22.31
CA LEU A 425 -42.97 -18.35 -22.39
C LEU A 425 -44.22 -17.51 -22.72
N PHE A 426 -44.28 -16.27 -22.24
CA PHE A 426 -45.40 -15.37 -22.54
C PHE A 426 -45.41 -14.93 -24.01
N VAL A 427 -44.23 -14.65 -24.57
CA VAL A 427 -44.07 -14.32 -26.00
C VAL A 427 -44.45 -15.50 -26.88
N LEU A 428 -44.00 -16.72 -26.56
CA LEU A 428 -44.39 -17.95 -27.28
C LEU A 428 -45.89 -18.22 -27.23
N LYS A 429 -46.55 -17.95 -26.09
CA LYS A 429 -48.00 -18.10 -25.93
C LYS A 429 -48.76 -17.10 -26.80
N LYS A 430 -48.30 -15.84 -26.87
CA LYS A 430 -48.91 -14.79 -27.69
C LYS A 430 -48.72 -15.07 -29.19
N TRP A 431 -47.55 -15.57 -29.58
CA TRP A 431 -47.27 -16.00 -30.96
C TRP A 431 -48.13 -17.19 -31.40
N ARG A 432 -48.32 -18.17 -30.52
CA ARG A 432 -49.25 -19.30 -30.77
C ARG A 432 -50.72 -18.87 -30.84
N SER A 433 -51.11 -17.75 -30.24
CA SER A 433 -52.45 -17.17 -30.40
C SER A 433 -52.60 -16.53 -31.78
N LEU A 434 -51.65 -15.68 -32.17
CA LEU A 434 -51.64 -15.01 -33.46
C LEU A 434 -51.63 -15.99 -34.65
N LEU A 435 -50.86 -17.07 -34.57
CA LEU A 435 -50.85 -18.13 -35.58
C LEU A 435 -52.16 -18.93 -35.65
N ARG A 436 -52.93 -18.97 -34.55
CA ARG A 436 -54.24 -19.63 -34.51
C ARG A 436 -55.29 -18.77 -35.19
N ASP A 437 -55.30 -17.47 -34.89
CA ASP A 437 -56.20 -16.49 -35.48
C ASP A 437 -55.95 -16.35 -36.99
N PHE A 438 -54.68 -16.47 -37.43
CA PHE A 438 -54.33 -16.50 -38.85
C PHE A 438 -54.82 -17.76 -39.58
N ARG A 439 -54.93 -18.91 -38.89
CA ARG A 439 -55.46 -20.17 -39.47
C ARG A 439 -56.98 -20.20 -39.56
N VAL A 440 -57.69 -19.45 -38.71
CA VAL A 440 -59.16 -19.35 -38.76
C VAL A 440 -59.60 -18.49 -39.94
N ASN A 441 -58.89 -17.39 -40.24
CA ASN A 441 -59.19 -16.53 -41.39
C ASN A 441 -58.92 -17.16 -42.77
N LEU A 442 -58.14 -18.24 -42.86
CA LEU A 442 -57.87 -18.96 -44.12
C LEU A 442 -58.91 -20.05 -44.44
N LYS A 443 -59.93 -20.24 -43.60
CA LYS A 443 -61.03 -21.20 -43.83
C LYS A 443 -62.36 -20.55 -44.22
N GLU A 444 -62.46 -19.22 -44.20
CA GLU A 444 -63.67 -18.47 -44.60
C GLU A 444 -63.48 -17.63 -45.88
N THR A 445 -62.42 -17.90 -46.63
CA THR A 445 -62.21 -17.46 -48.01
C THR A 445 -61.82 -18.65 -48.86
#